data_AF-A0A661BYB3-F1
#
_entry.id   AF-A0A661BYB3-F1
#
_cell.length_a   1.000
_cell.length_b   1.000
_cell.length_c   1.000
_cell.angle_alpha   90.00
_cell.angle_beta   90.00
_cell.angle_gamma   90.00
#
_symmetry.space_group_name_H-M   'P 1'
#
loop_
_entity.id
_entity.type
_entity.pdbx_description
1 polymer ?
#
loop_
_entity_poly.entity_id
_entity_poly.type
_entity_poly.pdbx_seq_one_letter_code
_entity_poly.pdbx_strand_id
1 'polypeptide(L)'
;MFNPYKKQNDVLEEFRIKAHLRSYVKDPIVIDEALLQEAVERLKKIPYDHKDPAGSVATGLVLEAYLSGFFRYEDLTDLGYELVRISKHRRHNQLSHDRMHHGQMLRFRYS
;
A
#
# COMPACT_ATOMS: atom_id res chain seq x y z
N MET A 1 -14.06 11.40 28.50
CA MET A 1 -13.29 12.61 28.15
C MET A 1 -13.20 12.71 26.63
N PHE A 2 -13.94 13.64 26.02
CA PHE A 2 -13.88 13.92 24.59
C PHE A 2 -12.77 14.96 24.38
N ASN A 3 -11.68 14.59 23.69
CA ASN A 3 -10.57 15.51 23.43
C ASN A 3 -10.85 16.25 22.10
N PRO A 4 -11.26 17.53 22.11
CA PRO A 4 -11.64 18.25 20.89
C PRO A 4 -10.46 18.46 19.92
N TYR A 5 -9.22 18.34 20.41
CA TYR A 5 -8.01 18.48 19.60
C TYR A 5 -7.64 17.23 18.80
N LYS A 6 -8.28 16.07 19.06
CA LYS A 6 -7.99 14.83 18.33
C LYS A 6 -8.41 14.90 16.85
N LYS A 7 -9.45 15.69 16.52
CA LYS A 7 -9.97 15.80 15.15
C LYS A 7 -9.15 16.72 14.23
N GLN A 8 -8.42 17.69 14.79
CA GLN A 8 -7.54 18.56 13.99
C GLN A 8 -6.24 17.85 13.57
N ASN A 9 -5.89 16.77 14.27
CA ASN A 9 -4.62 16.08 14.15
C ASN A 9 -4.59 14.98 13.06
N ASP A 10 -5.62 14.92 12.21
CA ASP A 10 -5.72 13.96 11.11
C ASP A 10 -5.71 14.69 9.75
N VAL A 11 -6.09 15.97 9.74
CA VAL A 11 -6.20 16.79 8.51
C VAL A 11 -4.85 16.95 7.84
N LEU A 12 -3.76 17.10 8.62
CA LEU A 12 -2.41 17.25 8.08
C LEU A 12 -1.89 15.94 7.47
N GLU A 13 -2.16 14.82 8.14
CA GLU A 13 -1.83 13.46 7.76
C GLU A 13 -2.56 13.09 6.47
N GLU A 14 -3.88 13.34 6.43
CA GLU A 14 -4.69 13.18 5.24
C GLU A 14 -4.15 14.02 4.08
N PHE A 15 -3.84 15.29 4.33
CA PHE A 15 -3.31 16.18 3.30
C PHE A 15 -2.00 15.66 2.74
N ARG A 16 -1.09 15.21 3.61
CA ARG A 16 0.21 14.63 3.20
C ARG A 16 0.03 13.36 2.38
N ILE A 17 -0.84 12.45 2.80
CA ILE A 17 -1.15 11.23 2.05
C ILE A 17 -1.75 11.59 0.68
N LYS A 18 -2.76 12.48 0.64
CA LYS A 18 -3.39 12.96 -0.60
C LYS A 18 -2.39 13.64 -1.55
N ALA A 19 -1.43 14.40 -1.02
CA ALA A 19 -0.39 15.03 -1.81
C ALA A 19 0.50 14.00 -2.52
N HIS A 20 0.92 12.94 -1.82
CA HIS A 20 1.71 11.85 -2.42
C HIS A 20 0.87 10.99 -3.37
N LEU A 21 -0.42 10.79 -3.10
CA LEU A 21 -1.32 10.03 -3.96
C LEU A 21 -1.44 10.61 -5.37
N ARG A 22 -1.39 11.94 -5.52
CA ARG A 22 -1.42 12.61 -6.84
C ARG A 22 -0.27 12.20 -7.76
N SER A 23 0.83 11.71 -7.20
CA SER A 23 1.94 11.19 -7.99
C SER A 23 1.59 9.87 -8.68
N TYR A 24 0.61 9.12 -8.15
CA TYR A 24 0.27 7.76 -8.59
C TYR A 24 -1.13 7.65 -9.23
N VAL A 25 -2.05 8.54 -8.85
CA VAL A 25 -3.44 8.54 -9.30
C VAL A 25 -3.78 9.92 -9.84
N LYS A 26 -4.41 9.97 -11.02
CA LYS A 26 -4.79 11.21 -11.69
C LYS A 26 -5.77 12.03 -10.85
N ASP A 27 -6.75 11.36 -10.27
CA ASP A 27 -7.71 11.95 -9.34
C ASP A 27 -7.84 11.11 -8.05
N PRO A 28 -7.12 11.48 -6.97
CA PRO A 28 -7.16 10.75 -5.70
C PRO A 28 -8.40 11.06 -4.85
N ILE A 29 -9.34 11.87 -5.34
CA ILE A 29 -10.57 12.23 -4.59
C ILE A 29 -11.51 11.03 -4.43
N VAL A 30 -11.36 10.00 -5.27
CA VAL A 30 -12.25 8.82 -5.33
C VAL A 30 -11.90 7.73 -4.28
N ILE A 31 -10.92 7.96 -3.40
CA ILE A 31 -10.55 6.97 -2.38
C ILE A 31 -11.60 6.90 -1.29
N ASP A 32 -11.99 5.68 -0.94
CA ASP A 32 -12.88 5.39 0.19
C ASP A 32 -12.37 6.00 1.50
N GLU A 33 -13.27 6.62 2.26
CA GLU A 33 -12.94 7.32 3.49
C GLU A 33 -12.37 6.39 4.57
N ALA A 34 -12.82 5.12 4.63
CA ALA A 34 -12.29 4.16 5.60
C ALA A 34 -10.85 3.74 5.26
N LEU A 35 -10.55 3.55 3.97
CA LEU A 35 -9.17 3.27 3.51
C LEU A 35 -8.24 4.46 3.80
N LEU A 36 -8.71 5.69 3.59
CA LEU A 36 -7.94 6.88 3.91
C LEU A 36 -7.68 6.99 5.42
N GLN A 37 -8.69 6.74 6.25
CA GLN A 37 -8.55 6.80 7.71
C GLN A 37 -7.60 5.71 8.22
N GLU A 38 -7.63 4.51 7.64
CA GLU A 38 -6.66 3.46 7.97
C GLU A 38 -5.23 3.89 7.61
N ALA A 39 -5.04 4.51 6.45
CA ALA A 39 -3.74 5.02 6.03
C ALA A 39 -3.22 6.10 7.00
N VAL A 40 -4.09 7.00 7.48
CA VAL A 40 -3.75 8.00 8.51
C VAL A 40 -3.32 7.33 9.81
N GLU A 41 -4.05 6.33 10.28
CA GLU A 41 -3.69 5.59 11.50
C GLU A 41 -2.38 4.80 11.34
N ARG A 42 -2.07 4.29 10.14
CA ARG A 42 -0.76 3.70 9.83
C ARG A 42 0.34 4.75 9.86
N LEU A 43 0.11 5.93 9.27
CA LEU A 43 1.08 7.02 9.23
C LEU A 43 1.49 7.49 10.63
N LYS A 44 0.53 7.64 11.54
CA LYS A 44 0.78 8.05 12.94
C LYS A 44 1.66 7.07 13.72
N LYS A 45 1.68 5.80 13.33
CA LYS A 45 2.50 4.75 13.98
C LYS A 45 3.94 4.72 13.49
N ILE A 46 4.26 5.41 12.40
CA ILE A 46 5.59 5.41 11.79
C ILE A 46 6.36 6.63 12.32
N PRO A 47 7.53 6.43 12.95
CA PRO A 47 8.36 7.54 13.41
C PRO A 47 8.88 8.36 12.22
N TYR A 48 9.00 9.67 12.45
CA TYR A 48 9.56 10.60 11.48
C TYR A 48 11.09 10.60 11.61
N ASP A 49 11.77 9.84 10.75
CA ASP A 49 13.23 9.86 10.70
C ASP A 49 13.74 10.99 9.79
N HIS A 50 13.87 10.77 8.48
CA HIS A 50 14.45 11.78 7.56
C HIS A 50 13.74 11.92 6.21
N LYS A 51 12.81 11.01 5.90
CA LYS A 51 11.95 11.08 4.72
C LYS A 51 10.52 11.08 5.19
N ASP A 52 9.65 11.77 4.46
CA ASP A 52 8.22 11.80 4.76
C ASP A 52 7.63 10.37 4.67
N PRO A 53 7.20 9.76 5.79
CA PRO A 53 6.63 8.42 5.78
C PRO A 53 5.27 8.36 5.06
N ALA A 54 4.64 9.51 4.78
CA ALA A 54 3.39 9.55 4.02
C ALA A 54 3.56 9.01 2.60
N GLY A 55 4.77 9.10 2.01
CA GLY A 55 5.04 8.54 0.70
C GLY A 55 4.91 7.01 0.67
N SER A 56 5.47 6.30 1.65
CA SER A 56 5.35 4.84 1.71
C SER A 56 3.92 4.40 2.01
N VAL A 57 3.23 5.11 2.91
CA VAL A 57 1.81 4.88 3.19
C VAL A 57 0.96 5.09 1.95
N ALA A 58 1.19 6.15 1.18
CA ALA A 58 0.49 6.42 -0.07
C ALA A 58 0.71 5.31 -1.10
N THR A 59 1.94 4.79 -1.26
CA THR A 59 2.17 3.66 -2.19
C THR A 59 1.39 2.40 -1.81
N GLY A 60 1.30 2.09 -0.50
CA GLY A 60 0.48 0.98 -0.01
C GLY A 60 -1.00 1.20 -0.30
N LEU A 61 -1.49 2.41 -0.01
CA LEU A 61 -2.88 2.80 -0.24
C LEU A 61 -3.28 2.71 -1.73
N VAL A 62 -2.42 3.11 -2.66
CA VAL A 62 -2.68 2.97 -4.11
C VAL A 62 -2.85 1.51 -4.51
N LEU A 63 -1.98 0.62 -4.00
CA LEU A 63 -2.05 -0.81 -4.29
C LEU A 63 -3.32 -1.43 -3.71
N GLU A 64 -3.66 -1.11 -2.47
CA GLU A 64 -4.89 -1.59 -1.81
C GLU A 64 -6.13 -1.08 -2.53
N ALA A 65 -6.18 0.21 -2.87
CA ALA A 65 -7.30 0.81 -3.60
C ALA A 65 -7.46 0.20 -5.00
N TYR A 66 -6.37 0.00 -5.74
CA TYR A 66 -6.39 -0.65 -7.05
C TYR A 66 -6.86 -2.12 -6.96
N LEU A 67 -6.38 -2.88 -5.97
CA LEU A 67 -6.77 -4.28 -5.80
C LEU A 67 -8.22 -4.45 -5.35
N SER A 68 -8.74 -3.50 -4.59
CA SER A 68 -10.14 -3.44 -4.18
C SER A 68 -11.06 -2.88 -5.27
N GLY A 69 -10.50 -2.46 -6.42
CA GLY A 69 -11.26 -2.00 -7.59
C GLY A 69 -11.69 -0.54 -7.56
N PHE A 70 -11.19 0.26 -6.62
CA PHE A 70 -11.45 1.71 -6.57
C PHE A 70 -10.78 2.48 -7.71
N PHE A 71 -9.66 1.94 -8.22
CA PHE A 71 -8.96 2.48 -9.38
C PHE A 71 -8.82 1.45 -10.47
N ARG A 72 -9.00 1.88 -11.70
CA ARG A 72 -8.63 1.15 -12.92
C ARG A 72 -7.26 1.63 -13.38
N TYR A 73 -6.68 0.88 -14.32
CA TYR A 73 -5.40 1.26 -14.92
C TYR A 73 -5.42 2.66 -15.54
N GLU A 74 -6.56 3.06 -16.09
CA GLU A 74 -6.75 4.38 -16.73
C GLU A 74 -6.70 5.53 -15.73
N ASP A 75 -7.00 5.27 -14.45
CA ASP A 75 -7.02 6.26 -13.37
C ASP A 75 -5.61 6.50 -12.79
N LEU A 76 -4.64 5.65 -13.14
CA LEU A 76 -3.27 5.74 -12.68
C LEU A 76 -2.45 6.69 -13.55
N THR A 77 -1.47 7.34 -12.93
CA THR A 77 -0.37 8.01 -13.64
C THR A 77 0.66 6.98 -14.13
N ASP A 78 1.68 7.40 -14.87
CA ASP A 78 2.77 6.52 -15.29
C ASP A 78 3.49 5.88 -14.09
N LEU A 79 3.72 6.66 -13.01
CA LEU A 79 4.30 6.14 -11.77
C LEU A 79 3.38 5.15 -11.07
N GLY A 80 2.07 5.41 -11.06
CA GLY A 80 1.07 4.48 -10.52
C GLY A 80 1.02 3.17 -11.32
N TYR A 81 1.12 3.26 -12.64
CA TYR A 81 1.19 2.10 -13.52
C TYR A 81 2.41 1.23 -13.20
N GLU A 82 3.59 1.85 -13.09
CA GLU A 82 4.82 1.12 -12.74
C GLU A 82 4.72 0.45 -11.37
N LEU A 83 4.16 1.15 -10.37
CA LEU A 83 3.95 0.64 -9.03
C LEU A 83 3.07 -0.63 -9.04
N VAL A 84 1.92 -0.59 -9.71
CA VAL A 84 1.00 -1.74 -9.82
C VAL A 84 1.66 -2.88 -10.61
N ARG A 85 2.37 -2.58 -11.69
CA ARG A 85 3.06 -3.58 -12.52
C ARG A 85 4.13 -4.34 -11.71
N ILE A 86 4.98 -3.62 -10.96
CA ILE A 86 6.01 -4.22 -10.10
C ILE A 86 5.38 -5.08 -9.01
N SER A 87 4.31 -4.60 -8.38
CA SER A 87 3.56 -5.35 -7.36
C SER A 87 3.01 -6.68 -7.90
N LYS A 88 2.43 -6.69 -9.10
CA LYS A 88 1.94 -7.91 -9.76
C LYS A 88 3.07 -8.93 -10.00
N HIS A 89 4.24 -8.48 -10.46
CA HIS A 89 5.39 -9.38 -10.66
C HIS A 89 5.94 -9.93 -9.34
N ARG A 90 5.96 -9.14 -8.26
CA ARG A 90 6.38 -9.63 -6.93
C ARG A 90 5.46 -10.73 -6.40
N ARG A 91 4.13 -10.59 -6.55
CA ARG A 91 3.16 -11.64 -6.16
C ARG A 91 3.34 -12.93 -6.98
N HIS A 92 3.61 -12.80 -8.27
CA HIS A 92 3.84 -13.96 -9.15
C HIS A 92 5.13 -14.71 -8.79
N ASN A 93 6.20 -13.99 -8.43
CA ASN A 93 7.45 -14.61 -8.02
C ASN A 93 7.39 -15.25 -6.63
N GLN A 94 6.58 -14.72 -5.70
CA GLN A 94 6.38 -15.34 -4.39
C GLN A 94 5.66 -16.70 -4.48
N LEU A 95 4.65 -16.82 -5.36
CA LEU A 95 3.97 -18.10 -5.62
C LEU A 95 4.87 -19.13 -6.33
N SER A 96 5.86 -18.65 -7.08
CA SER A 96 6.80 -19.50 -7.82
C SER A 96 7.93 -20.04 -6.92
N HIS A 97 8.31 -19.31 -5.88
CA HIS A 97 9.37 -19.73 -4.95
C HIS A 97 8.90 -20.79 -3.93
N ASP A 98 7.61 -20.77 -3.57
CA ASP A 98 7.05 -21.72 -2.60
C ASP A 98 6.88 -23.15 -3.19
N ARG A 99 6.79 -23.26 -4.53
CA ARG A 99 6.74 -24.56 -5.22
C ARG A 99 8.10 -25.25 -5.35
N MET A 100 9.22 -24.56 -5.09
CA MET A 100 10.55 -25.17 -5.18
C MET A 100 11.03 -25.84 -3.89
N HIS A 101 10.36 -25.62 -2.76
CA HIS A 101 10.73 -26.26 -1.48
C HIS A 101 9.94 -27.53 -1.13
N HIS A 102 8.98 -27.95 -1.97
CA HIS A 102 8.17 -29.16 -1.73
C HIS A 102 8.65 -30.39 -2.55
N GLY A 103 9.95 -30.49 -2.82
CA GLY A 103 10.51 -31.51 -3.72
C GLY A 103 11.78 -32.22 -3.24
N GLN A 104 12.18 -32.10 -1.97
CA GLN A 104 13.37 -32.80 -1.45
C GLN A 104 13.18 -33.33 -0.03
N MET A 105 12.25 -34.25 0.17
CA MET A 105 12.37 -35.24 1.24
C MET A 105 11.58 -36.47 0.84
N LEU A 106 12.26 -37.49 0.31
CA LEU A 106 11.92 -38.91 0.43
C LEU A 106 12.96 -39.73 -0.31
N ARG A 107 14.01 -40.15 0.41
CA ARG A 107 14.68 -41.45 0.19
C ARG A 107 15.68 -41.70 1.31
N PHE A 108 15.18 -42.24 2.42
CA PHE A 108 15.97 -43.08 3.31
C PHE A 108 15.13 -44.31 3.71
N ARG A 109 15.84 -45.44 3.82
CA ARG A 109 15.44 -46.85 4.04
C ARG A 109 15.23 -47.64 2.73
N TYR A 110 15.91 -48.76 2.51
CA TYR A 110 16.21 -49.84 3.47
C TYR A 110 17.65 -50.40 3.38
N SER A 111 18.23 -50.72 4.55
CA SER A 111 19.01 -51.94 4.78
C SER A 111 18.12 -52.91 5.54
#